data_AF-A0A2S9FF50-F1
#
_entry.id   AF-A0A2S9FF50-F1
#
_cell.length_a   1.000
_cell.length_b   1.000
_cell.length_c   1.000
_cell.angle_alpha   90.00
_cell.angle_beta   90.00
_cell.angle_gamma   90.00
#
_symmetry.space_group_name_H-M   'P 1'
#
loop_
_entity.id
_entity.type
_entity.pdbx_description
1 polymer ?
#
loop_
_entity_poly.entity_id
_entity_poly.type
_entity_poly.pdbx_seq_one_letter_code
_entity_poly.pdbx_strand_id
1 'polypeptide(L)'
;MGIEIEADGRALRLSRRERALAQMEIHDLDILVLGRQANVRYISGAPQLWVVGTRPFGPICEFVRATGEIHLNSTWDEGIPEEIP
;
A
#
# COMPACT_ATOMS: atom_id res chain seq x y z
N MET A 1 7.60 -21.73 -11.29
CA MET A 1 6.68 -21.60 -10.15
C MET A 1 7.46 -20.89 -9.06
N GLY A 2 7.26 -19.59 -8.90
CA GLY A 2 7.95 -18.82 -7.86
C GLY A 2 7.26 -19.09 -6.52
N ILE A 3 8.03 -19.59 -5.57
CA ILE A 3 7.61 -19.81 -4.17
C ILE A 3 7.89 -18.59 -3.29
N GLU A 4 8.55 -17.58 -3.84
CA GLU A 4 8.94 -16.37 -3.13
C GLU A 4 7.80 -15.34 -3.10
N ILE A 5 7.58 -14.79 -1.92
CA ILE A 5 6.61 -13.73 -1.68
C ILE A 5 7.33 -12.39 -1.87
N GLU A 6 7.17 -11.80 -3.06
CA GLU A 6 7.84 -10.56 -3.42
C GLU A 6 6.89 -9.37 -3.50
N ALA A 7 7.45 -8.18 -3.28
CA ALA A 7 6.77 -6.93 -3.59
C ALA A 7 6.48 -6.82 -5.09
N ASP A 8 5.42 -6.11 -5.45
CA ASP A 8 5.21 -5.69 -6.83
C ASP A 8 6.44 -4.89 -7.33
N GLY A 9 6.76 -4.99 -8.62
CA GLY A 9 7.95 -4.33 -9.18
C GLY A 9 7.97 -2.81 -8.96
N ARG A 10 9.16 -2.25 -8.67
CA ARG A 10 9.34 -0.83 -8.28
C ARG A 10 8.67 0.17 -9.23
N ALA A 11 8.85 0.02 -10.54
CA ALA A 11 8.24 0.91 -11.54
C ALA A 11 6.70 0.89 -11.50
N LEU A 12 6.11 -0.28 -11.24
CA LEU A 12 4.66 -0.43 -11.10
C LEU A 12 4.15 0.26 -9.82
N ARG A 13 4.88 0.12 -8.72
CA ARG A 13 4.52 0.77 -7.44
C ARG A 13 4.57 2.29 -7.56
N LEU A 14 5.62 2.85 -8.14
CA LEU A 14 5.75 4.30 -8.34
C LEU A 14 4.65 4.85 -9.25
N SER A 15 4.42 4.25 -10.42
CA SER A 15 3.36 4.71 -11.34
C SER A 15 1.95 4.62 -10.74
N ARG A 16 1.68 3.65 -9.86
CA ARG A 16 0.41 3.59 -9.10
C ARG A 16 0.28 4.74 -8.10
N ARG A 17 1.35 5.06 -7.37
CA ARG A 17 1.38 6.16 -6.38
C ARG A 17 1.28 7.53 -7.05
N GLU A 18 1.95 7.75 -8.17
CA GLU A 18 1.82 8.98 -8.96
C GLU A 18 0.36 9.24 -9.38
N ARG A 19 -0.34 8.20 -9.84
CA ARG A 19 -1.78 8.30 -10.16
C ARG A 19 -2.61 8.63 -8.92
N ALA A 20 -2.31 8.03 -7.77
CA ALA A 20 -3.01 8.31 -6.53
C ALA A 20 -2.78 9.76 -6.06
N LEU A 21 -1.53 10.23 -6.07
CA LEU A 21 -1.17 11.60 -5.72
C LEU A 21 -1.87 12.63 -6.62
N ALA A 22 -1.93 12.37 -7.93
CA ALA A 22 -2.65 13.23 -8.86
C ALA A 22 -4.15 13.35 -8.51
N GLN A 23 -4.79 12.26 -8.06
CA GLN A 23 -6.18 12.30 -7.61
C GLN A 23 -6.32 12.97 -6.24
N MET A 24 -5.39 12.72 -5.31
CA MET A 24 -5.37 13.39 -4.01
C MET A 24 -5.26 14.91 -4.17
N GLU A 25 -4.47 15.38 -5.13
CA GLU A 25 -4.36 16.81 -5.43
C GLU A 25 -5.67 17.40 -5.96
N ILE A 26 -6.30 16.74 -6.95
CA ILE A 26 -7.58 17.20 -7.53
C ILE A 26 -8.69 17.29 -6.47
N HIS A 27 -8.66 16.39 -5.49
CA HIS A 27 -9.69 16.29 -4.45
C HIS A 27 -9.30 16.94 -3.12
N ASP A 28 -8.15 17.61 -3.06
CA ASP A 28 -7.57 18.21 -1.87
C ASP A 28 -7.55 17.26 -0.66
N LEU A 29 -6.96 16.08 -0.86
CA LEU A 29 -6.80 15.05 0.16
C LEU A 29 -5.36 15.02 0.68
N ASP A 30 -5.20 15.13 1.99
CA ASP A 30 -3.87 15.06 2.62
C ASP A 30 -3.40 13.63 2.87
N ILE A 31 -4.32 12.72 3.21
CA ILE A 31 -4.01 11.34 3.59
C ILE A 31 -5.04 10.38 2.99
N LEU A 32 -4.59 9.28 2.38
CA LEU A 32 -5.45 8.13 2.09
C LEU A 32 -5.34 7.11 3.21
N VAL A 33 -6.49 6.74 3.79
CA VAL A 33 -6.59 5.67 4.79
C VAL A 33 -7.30 4.47 4.15
N LEU A 34 -6.57 3.37 3.98
CA LEU A 34 -6.97 2.24 3.14
C LEU A 34 -7.19 0.98 3.98
N GLY A 35 -8.41 0.46 3.96
CA GLY A 35 -8.76 -0.82 4.58
C GLY A 35 -9.08 -1.95 3.59
N ARG A 36 -9.39 -1.63 2.32
CA ARG A 36 -9.67 -2.64 1.30
C ARG A 36 -8.36 -3.22 0.76
N GLN A 37 -8.21 -4.54 0.85
CA GLN A 37 -7.00 -5.28 0.45
C GLN A 37 -6.45 -4.92 -0.94
N ALA A 38 -7.34 -4.81 -1.94
CA ALA A 38 -6.93 -4.42 -3.30
C ALA A 38 -6.30 -3.02 -3.33
N ASN A 39 -6.82 -2.07 -2.56
CA ASN A 39 -6.31 -0.70 -2.51
C ASN A 39 -5.01 -0.63 -1.71
N VAL A 40 -4.91 -1.38 -0.62
CA VAL A 40 -3.67 -1.53 0.16
C VAL A 40 -2.55 -2.01 -0.74
N ARG A 41 -2.72 -3.14 -1.46
CA ARG A 41 -1.71 -3.63 -2.40
C ARG A 41 -1.46 -2.67 -3.56
N TYR A 42 -2.47 -1.96 -4.03
CA TYR A 42 -2.28 -0.98 -5.11
C TYR A 42 -1.31 0.14 -4.71
N ILE A 43 -1.39 0.64 -3.48
CA ILE A 43 -0.54 1.74 -2.99
C ILE A 43 0.81 1.23 -2.45
N SER A 44 0.79 0.23 -1.57
CA SER A 44 2.02 -0.29 -0.97
C SER A 44 2.81 -1.13 -1.97
N GLY A 45 2.12 -1.97 -2.77
CA GLY A 45 2.73 -3.03 -3.57
C GLY A 45 3.08 -4.28 -2.76
N ALA A 46 2.79 -4.28 -1.46
CA ALA A 46 3.02 -5.42 -0.59
C ALA A 46 1.95 -6.52 -0.81
N PRO A 47 2.34 -7.79 -0.98
CA PRO A 47 1.40 -8.89 -0.93
C PRO A 47 0.82 -8.98 0.48
N GLN A 48 -0.50 -9.07 0.57
CA GLN A 48 -1.21 -9.12 1.83
C GLN A 48 -1.60 -10.57 2.10
N LEU A 49 -0.80 -11.25 2.92
CA LEU A 49 -1.02 -12.65 3.29
C LEU A 49 -1.97 -12.75 4.50
N TRP A 50 -2.83 -13.76 4.52
CA TRP A 50 -3.64 -14.16 5.68
C TRP A 50 -4.59 -13.11 6.29
N VAL A 51 -4.79 -11.97 5.61
CA VAL A 51 -5.70 -10.88 6.04
C VAL A 51 -7.09 -10.90 5.38
N VAL A 52 -7.35 -11.83 4.46
CA VAL A 52 -8.71 -12.05 3.93
C VAL A 52 -9.59 -12.65 5.04
N GLY A 53 -10.56 -11.87 5.51
CA GLY A 53 -11.62 -12.33 6.41
C GLY A 53 -11.35 -12.17 7.91
N THR A 54 -10.14 -11.79 8.34
CA THR A 54 -9.77 -11.72 9.77
C THR A 54 -9.66 -10.30 10.34
N ARG A 55 -9.55 -9.27 9.48
CA ARG A 55 -9.59 -7.86 9.91
C ARG A 55 -10.84 -7.16 9.36
N PRO A 56 -11.88 -6.96 10.17
CA PRO A 56 -13.05 -6.20 9.77
C PRO A 56 -12.66 -4.71 9.72
N PHE A 57 -12.34 -4.19 8.53
CA PHE A 57 -12.32 -2.75 8.24
C PHE A 57 -11.45 -1.85 9.16
N GLY A 58 -10.26 -2.31 9.55
CA GLY A 58 -9.25 -1.43 10.15
C GLY A 58 -8.47 -0.63 9.09
N PRO A 59 -7.92 0.55 9.42
CA PRO A 59 -6.91 1.18 8.57
C PRO A 59 -5.68 0.25 8.52
N ILE A 60 -5.31 -0.19 7.32
CA ILE A 60 -4.19 -1.11 7.08
C ILE A 60 -3.02 -0.35 6.46
N CYS A 61 -3.31 0.62 5.61
CA CYS A 61 -2.30 1.42 4.95
C CYS A 61 -2.70 2.89 4.93
N GLU A 62 -1.80 3.73 5.40
CA GLU A 62 -1.87 5.18 5.30
C GLU A 62 -0.87 5.66 4.25
N PHE A 63 -1.29 6.62 3.41
CA PHE A 63 -0.42 7.26 2.43
C PHE A 63 -0.55 8.77 2.54
N VAL A 64 0.56 9.44 2.86
CA VAL A 64 0.61 10.88 3.14
C VAL A 64 1.02 11.63 1.86
N ARG A 65 0.18 12.55 1.38
CA ARG A 65 0.42 13.34 0.15
C ARG A 65 1.71 14.14 0.22
N ALA A 66 1.90 14.86 1.32
CA ALA A 66 2.96 15.86 1.47
C ALA A 66 4.37 15.24 1.46
N THR A 67 4.52 14.04 2.03
CA THR A 67 5.82 13.36 2.18
C THR A 67 5.98 12.17 1.23
N GLY A 68 4.88 11.62 0.72
CA GLY A 68 4.87 10.36 0.00
C GLY A 68 5.11 9.13 0.90
N GLU A 69 5.11 9.31 2.22
CA GLU A 69 5.31 8.22 3.18
C GLU A 69 4.11 7.28 3.18
N ILE A 70 4.42 5.99 3.31
CA ILE A 70 3.45 4.92 3.44
C ILE A 70 3.67 4.26 4.79
N HIS A 71 2.63 4.21 5.61
CA HIS A 71 2.61 3.40 6.82
C HIS A 71 1.76 2.16 6.54
N LEU A 72 2.28 0.99 6.87
CA LEU A 72 1.61 -0.28 6.61
C LEU A 72 1.56 -1.09 7.89
N ASN A 73 0.35 -1.39 8.35
CA ASN A 73 0.13 -2.27 9.47
C ASN A 73 0.22 -3.73 9.01
N SER A 74 1.42 -4.30 9.10
CA SER A 74 1.68 -5.70 8.80
C SER A 74 2.15 -6.45 10.04
N THR A 75 1.78 -7.74 10.14
CA THR A 75 2.31 -8.68 11.15
C THR A 75 3.44 -9.54 10.61
N TRP A 76 3.86 -9.28 9.37
CA TRP A 76 4.85 -10.06 8.63
C TRP A 76 5.62 -9.13 7.66
N ASP A 77 6.89 -9.43 7.42
CA ASP A 77 7.83 -8.58 6.68
C ASP A 77 8.19 -9.10 5.28
N GLU A 78 7.96 -10.38 4.97
CA GLU A 78 8.21 -10.90 3.62
C GLU A 78 7.35 -10.18 2.56
N GLY A 79 8.01 -9.72 1.49
CA GLY A 79 7.36 -9.00 0.39
C GLY A 79 7.02 -7.53 0.70
N ILE A 80 7.44 -6.99 1.87
CA ILE A 80 7.34 -5.56 2.13
C ILE A 80 8.39 -4.81 1.29
N PRO A 81 8.00 -3.79 0.50
CA PRO A 81 8.94 -2.94 -0.22
C PRO A 81 9.92 -2.23 0.73
N GLU A 82 11.20 -2.17 0.34
CA GLU A 82 12.30 -1.57 1.12
C GLU A 82 12.08 -0.11 1.54
N GLU A 83 11.26 0.63 0.81
CA GLU A 83 10.96 2.04 1.12
C GLU A 83 9.84 2.25 2.16
N ILE A 84 9.19 1.17 2.60
CA ILE A 84 8.17 1.21 3.65
C ILE A 84 8.87 0.88 4.97
N PRO A 85 8.84 1.79 5.97
CA PRO A 85 9.53 1.62 7.24
C PRO A 85 8.91 0.55 8.15
#